data_AF-A0A2V6TVN9-F1
#
_entry.id   AF-A0A2V6TVN9-F1
#
_cell.length_a   1.000
_cell.length_b   1.000
_cell.length_c   1.000
_cell.angle_alpha   90.00
_cell.angle_beta   90.00
_cell.angle_gamma   90.00
#
_symmetry.space_group_name_H-M   'P 1'
#
loop_
_entity.id
_entity.type
_entity.pdbx_description
1 polymer ?
#
loop_
_entity_poly.entity_id
_entity_poly.type
_entity_poly.pdbx_seq_one_letter_code
_entity_poly.pdbx_strand_id
1 'polypeptide(L)'
;MTGEAFSVRSVRFPAAYGALGGPDSLLPWSHVEERMRSASNYWIVTVGPNARPHARPVDGVWVDGALCFGGSPQTRWVRNLMANPSISVHLSSEAEAIILEGTAEYVTDP
;
A
#
# COMPACT_ATOMS: atom_id res chain seq x y z
N MET A 1 11.04 22.70 2.89
CA MET A 1 11.35 21.28 2.61
C MET A 1 11.19 21.09 1.12
N THR A 2 12.31 20.97 0.40
CA THR A 2 12.33 20.73 -1.04
C THR A 2 11.77 19.33 -1.29
N GLY A 3 10.59 19.25 -1.88
CA GLY A 3 9.93 17.98 -2.19
C GLY A 3 10.82 17.15 -3.11
N GLU A 4 11.23 15.98 -2.65
CA GLU A 4 11.77 14.93 -3.52
C GLU A 4 10.78 14.70 -4.66
N ALA A 5 11.27 14.73 -5.89
CA ALA A 5 10.44 14.52 -7.06
C ALA A 5 9.95 13.06 -7.06
N PHE A 6 8.64 12.85 -6.94
CA PHE A 6 8.03 11.54 -7.15
C PHE A 6 8.40 11.02 -8.54
N SER A 7 9.19 9.94 -8.61
CA SER A 7 9.50 9.28 -9.87
C SER A 7 8.33 8.39 -10.27
N VAL A 8 7.47 8.88 -11.16
CA VAL A 8 6.40 8.08 -11.77
C VAL A 8 7.01 7.16 -12.84
N ARG A 9 6.96 5.85 -12.61
CA ARG A 9 7.32 4.85 -13.63
C ARG A 9 6.05 4.19 -14.15
N SER A 10 5.76 4.35 -15.44
CA SER A 10 4.67 3.62 -16.07
C SER A 10 4.93 2.12 -15.99
N VAL A 11 3.93 1.35 -15.58
CA VAL A 11 3.95 -0.12 -15.66
C VAL A 11 4.11 -0.51 -17.14
N ARG A 12 4.96 -1.49 -17.44
CA ARG A 12 5.00 -2.08 -18.79
C ARG A 12 3.92 -3.15 -18.89
N PHE A 13 2.84 -2.84 -19.60
CA PHE A 13 1.86 -3.85 -19.98
C PHE A 13 2.26 -4.52 -21.29
N PRO A 14 2.12 -5.86 -21.41
CA PRO A 14 2.24 -6.51 -22.70
C PRO A 14 1.19 -5.97 -23.66
N ALA A 15 1.54 -5.82 -24.94
CA ALA A 15 0.65 -5.21 -25.94
C ALA A 15 -0.74 -5.89 -26.05
N ALA A 16 -0.84 -7.19 -25.73
CA ALA A 16 -2.08 -7.95 -25.71
C ALA A 16 -3.10 -7.48 -24.66
N TYR A 17 -2.67 -6.73 -23.63
CA TYR A 17 -3.54 -6.15 -22.59
C TYR A 17 -4.06 -4.75 -22.96
N GLY A 18 -3.73 -4.27 -24.17
CA GLY A 18 -4.06 -2.93 -24.63
C GLY A 18 -2.91 -1.93 -24.45
N ALA A 19 -3.05 -0.76 -25.07
CA ALA A 19 -2.13 0.35 -24.84
C ALA A 19 -2.56 1.09 -23.57
N LEU A 20 -1.60 1.30 -22.66
CA LEU A 20 -1.76 2.38 -21.69
C LEU A 20 -1.98 3.68 -22.47
N GLY A 21 -2.87 4.55 -22.01
CA GLY A 21 -2.91 5.92 -22.52
C GLY A 21 -1.59 6.64 -22.25
N GLY A 22 -1.46 7.85 -22.79
CA GLY A 22 -0.29 8.69 -22.52
C GLY A 22 -0.19 9.11 -21.05
N PRO A 23 0.83 9.88 -20.65
CA PRO A 23 0.97 10.42 -19.30
C PRO A 23 -0.31 11.09 -18.77
N ASP A 24 -1.09 11.71 -19.65
CA ASP A 24 -2.36 12.37 -19.33
C ASP A 24 -3.50 11.41 -18.95
N SER A 25 -3.35 10.11 -19.18
CA SER A 25 -4.29 9.07 -18.71
C SER A 25 -3.92 8.51 -17.34
N LEU A 26 -2.80 8.94 -16.75
CA LEU A 26 -2.41 8.51 -15.41
C LEU A 26 -3.27 9.26 -14.38
N LEU A 27 -3.73 8.55 -13.36
CA LEU A 27 -4.45 9.18 -12.26
C LEU A 27 -3.47 10.05 -11.44
N PRO A 28 -3.88 11.26 -11.02
CA PRO A 28 -3.06 12.09 -10.17
C PRO A 28 -2.92 11.44 -8.78
N TRP A 29 -1.79 11.67 -8.10
CA TRP A 29 -1.56 11.13 -6.76
C TRP A 29 -2.66 11.55 -5.75
N SER A 30 -3.23 12.74 -5.90
CA SER A 30 -4.35 13.20 -5.08
C SER A 30 -5.56 12.25 -5.13
N HIS A 31 -5.81 11.58 -6.25
CA HIS A 31 -6.84 10.55 -6.36
C HIS A 31 -6.54 9.38 -5.42
N VAL A 32 -5.29 8.90 -5.40
CA VAL A 32 -4.85 7.83 -4.50
C VAL A 32 -5.05 8.26 -3.04
N GLU A 33 -4.58 9.45 -2.67
CA GLU A 33 -4.71 9.97 -1.30
C GLU A 33 -6.16 10.11 -0.85
N GLU A 34 -7.04 10.60 -1.72
CA GLU A 34 -8.47 10.75 -1.43
C GLU A 34 -9.14 9.39 -1.17
N ARG A 35 -8.84 8.39 -2.01
CA ARG A 35 -9.39 7.05 -1.87
C ARG A 35 -8.85 6.34 -0.64
N MET A 36 -7.55 6.47 -0.35
CA MET A 36 -6.95 5.95 0.87
C MET A 36 -7.60 6.58 2.09
N ARG A 37 -7.71 7.91 2.15
CA ARG A 37 -8.35 8.63 3.27
C ARG A 37 -9.81 8.26 3.50
N SER A 38 -10.54 7.93 2.44
CA SER A 38 -11.97 7.58 2.52
C SER A 38 -12.21 6.12 2.92
N ALA A 39 -11.19 5.26 2.87
CA ALA A 39 -11.35 3.83 3.14
C ALA A 39 -11.39 3.56 4.65
N SER A 40 -12.31 2.69 5.07
CA SER A 40 -12.39 2.23 6.47
C SER A 40 -11.58 0.96 6.73
N ASN A 41 -11.22 0.22 5.68
CA ASN A 41 -10.48 -1.03 5.77
C ASN A 41 -9.49 -1.15 4.62
N TYR A 42 -8.36 -1.80 4.91
CA TYR A 42 -7.27 -2.02 3.98
C TYR A 42 -6.87 -3.49 4.02
N TRP A 43 -6.52 -4.05 2.88
CA TRP A 43 -5.93 -5.37 2.80
C TRP A 43 -4.42 -5.24 2.79
N ILE A 44 -3.77 -5.81 3.80
CA ILE A 44 -2.32 -5.85 3.90
C ILE A 44 -1.80 -7.23 3.50
N VAL A 45 -0.68 -7.25 2.82
CA VAL A 45 0.09 -8.45 2.49
C VAL A 45 1.48 -8.30 3.11
N THR A 46 1.78 -9.19 4.05
CA THR A 46 3.07 -9.25 4.75
C THR A 46 3.82 -10.50 4.34
N VAL A 47 5.15 -10.49 4.47
CA VAL A 47 6.00 -11.66 4.14
C VAL A 47 6.35 -12.42 5.42
N GLY A 48 5.85 -13.65 5.53
CA GLY A 48 6.15 -14.55 6.64
C GLY A 48 7.41 -15.38 6.43
N PRO A 49 7.70 -16.29 7.38
CA PRO A 49 8.83 -17.23 7.26
C PRO A 49 8.79 -18.01 5.94
N ASN A 50 9.97 -18.35 5.42
CA ASN A 50 10.15 -19.03 4.13
C ASN A 50 9.56 -18.24 2.95
N ALA A 51 9.58 -16.90 3.02
CA ALA A 51 9.07 -15.98 2.00
C ALA A 51 7.59 -16.20 1.64
N ARG A 52 6.78 -16.72 2.57
CA ARG A 52 5.36 -16.99 2.32
C ARG A 52 4.50 -15.73 2.52
N PRO A 53 3.71 -15.28 1.52
CA PRO A 53 2.82 -14.15 1.71
C PRO A 53 1.68 -14.47 2.69
N HIS A 54 1.26 -13.46 3.43
CA HIS A 54 0.16 -13.52 4.39
C HIS A 54 -0.71 -12.26 4.25
N ALA A 55 -1.90 -12.46 3.67
CA ALA A 55 -2.89 -11.41 3.42
C ALA A 55 -3.97 -11.37 4.49
N ARG A 56 -4.42 -10.17 4.88
CA ARG A 56 -5.58 -9.97 5.77
C ARG A 56 -6.13 -8.55 5.68
N PRO A 57 -7.40 -8.32 6.08
CA PRO A 57 -7.90 -6.98 6.33
C PRO A 57 -7.39 -6.43 7.67
N VAL A 58 -7.25 -5.11 7.72
CA VAL A 58 -7.03 -4.27 8.90
C VAL A 58 -7.87 -2.99 8.78
N ASP A 59 -8.22 -2.40 9.91
CA ASP A 59 -8.62 -1.00 9.99
C ASP A 59 -7.37 -0.10 9.98
N GLY A 60 -7.58 1.21 9.91
CA GLY A 60 -6.48 2.17 9.92
C GLY A 60 -6.93 3.56 9.50
N VAL A 61 -5.97 4.49 9.50
CA VAL A 61 -6.17 5.89 9.11
C VAL A 61 -5.07 6.35 8.17
N TRP A 62 -5.41 7.15 7.17
CA TRP A 62 -4.45 7.80 6.29
C TRP A 62 -4.12 9.20 6.84
N VAL A 63 -2.86 9.40 7.26
CA VAL A 63 -2.38 10.65 7.86
C VAL A 63 -1.01 10.99 7.28
N ASP A 64 -0.82 12.24 6.87
CA ASP A 64 0.46 12.78 6.37
C ASP A 64 1.14 11.90 5.29
N GLY A 65 0.35 11.33 4.40
CA GLY A 65 0.84 10.51 3.28
C GLY A 65 1.19 9.06 3.65
N ALA A 66 0.83 8.61 4.85
CA ALA A 66 1.05 7.26 5.32
C ALA A 66 -0.24 6.59 5.82
N LEU A 67 -0.30 5.27 5.68
CA LEU A 67 -1.32 4.45 6.34
C LEU A 67 -0.82 4.05 7.73
N CYS A 68 -1.53 4.48 8.76
CA CYS A 68 -1.32 4.10 10.15
C CYS A 68 -2.33 3.03 10.55
N PHE A 69 -1.85 1.91 11.09
CA PHE A 69 -2.68 0.78 11.48
C PHE A 69 -2.04 0.05 12.67
N GLY A 70 -2.86 -0.63 13.46
CA GLY A 70 -2.45 -1.16 14.76
C GLY A 70 -2.79 -2.64 14.94
N GLY A 71 -2.03 -3.31 15.79
CA GLY A 71 -2.31 -4.68 16.17
C GLY A 71 -1.40 -5.19 17.28
N SER A 72 -1.82 -6.26 17.92
CA SER A 72 -1.03 -6.91 18.96
C SER A 72 0.29 -7.46 18.38
N PRO A 73 1.44 -7.28 19.07
CA PRO A 73 2.74 -7.84 18.66
C PRO A 73 2.76 -9.37 18.58
N GLN A 74 1.78 -10.04 19.20
CA GLN A 74 1.64 -11.50 19.18
C GLN A 74 1.02 -12.00 17.85
N THR A 75 0.35 -11.13 17.10
CA THR A 75 -0.27 -11.51 15.82
C THR A 75 0.79 -11.84 14.77
N ARG A 76 0.45 -12.75 13.84
CA ARG A 76 1.41 -13.19 12.80
C ARG A 76 1.85 -12.04 11.89
N TRP A 77 0.94 -11.18 11.46
CA TRP A 77 1.27 -10.11 10.51
C TRP A 77 2.15 -9.03 11.15
N VAL A 78 1.96 -8.69 12.44
CA VAL A 78 2.87 -7.76 13.15
C VAL A 78 4.24 -8.40 13.30
N ARG A 79 4.33 -9.68 13.67
CA ARG A 79 5.62 -10.41 13.71
C ARG A 79 6.31 -10.48 12.35
N ASN A 80 5.54 -10.64 11.27
CA ASN A 80 6.08 -10.58 9.92
C ASN A 80 6.70 -9.20 9.65
N LEU A 81 5.98 -8.10 9.93
CA LEU A 81 6.47 -6.73 9.70
C LEU A 81 7.71 -6.38 10.56
N MET A 82 7.75 -6.85 11.81
CA MET A 82 8.93 -6.67 12.67
C MET A 82 10.18 -7.39 12.14
N ALA A 83 10.01 -8.51 11.41
CA ALA A 83 11.12 -9.26 10.82
C ALA A 83 11.45 -8.84 9.38
N ASN A 84 10.45 -8.38 8.63
CA ASN A 84 10.54 -7.91 7.26
C ASN A 84 9.52 -6.77 7.04
N PRO A 85 9.97 -5.52 6.96
CA PRO A 85 9.07 -4.37 6.89
C PRO A 85 8.36 -4.23 5.55
N SER A 86 8.76 -4.99 4.52
CA SER A 86 8.12 -4.93 3.19
C SER A 86 6.65 -5.32 3.26
N ILE A 87 5.79 -4.45 2.72
CA ILE A 87 4.34 -4.60 2.74
C ILE A 87 3.73 -4.15 1.42
N SER A 88 2.69 -4.86 0.98
CA SER A 88 1.77 -4.38 -0.04
C SER A 88 0.41 -4.13 0.61
N VAL A 89 -0.24 -3.02 0.26
CA VAL A 89 -1.52 -2.59 0.80
C VAL A 89 -2.46 -2.31 -0.36
N HIS A 90 -3.68 -2.80 -0.31
CA HIS A 90 -4.69 -2.48 -1.31
C HIS A 90 -6.08 -2.26 -0.73
N LEU A 91 -6.93 -1.57 -1.51
CA LEU A 91 -8.35 -1.47 -1.22
C LEU A 91 -9.10 -2.69 -1.76
N SER A 92 -10.32 -2.95 -1.26
CA SER A 92 -11.11 -4.13 -1.65
C SER A 92 -11.82 -4.00 -3.00
N SER A 93 -11.66 -2.89 -3.72
CA SER A 93 -12.34 -2.65 -5.00
C SER A 93 -11.64 -3.38 -6.14
N GLU A 94 -12.35 -4.30 -6.79
CA GLU A 94 -11.89 -4.99 -8.00
C GLU A 94 -11.94 -4.09 -9.24
N ALA A 95 -12.83 -3.09 -9.25
CA ALA A 95 -13.02 -2.17 -10.38
C ALA A 95 -12.06 -0.97 -10.33
N GLU A 96 -11.69 -0.53 -9.13
CA GLU A 96 -10.80 0.62 -8.89
C GLU A 96 -9.67 0.18 -7.96
N ALA A 97 -8.78 -0.66 -8.48
CA ALA A 97 -7.66 -1.18 -7.71
C ALA A 97 -6.66 -0.05 -7.38
N ILE A 98 -6.48 0.19 -6.08
CA ILE A 98 -5.37 0.99 -5.56
C ILE A 98 -4.49 0.04 -4.76
N ILE A 99 -3.22 -0.02 -5.15
CA ILE A 99 -2.19 -0.85 -4.52
C ILE A 99 -1.01 0.06 -4.19
N LEU A 100 -0.63 0.10 -2.92
CA LEU A 100 0.58 0.73 -2.44
C LEU A 100 1.60 -0.35 -2.06
N GLU A 101 2.86 -0.12 -2.40
CA GLU A 101 3.97 -0.95 -1.97
C GLU A 101 4.96 -0.07 -1.21
N GLY A 102 5.49 -0.59 -0.10
CA GLY A 102 6.42 0.17 0.72
C GLY A 102 6.93 -0.63 1.90
N THR A 103 7.36 0.11 2.93
CA THR A 103 7.84 -0.44 4.20
C THR A 103 7.00 0.07 5.35
N ALA A 104 6.65 -0.81 6.29
CA ALA A 104 6.01 -0.42 7.53
C ALA A 104 7.06 -0.12 8.61
N GLU A 105 6.84 0.95 9.37
CA GLU A 105 7.63 1.28 10.56
C GLU A 105 6.87 0.83 11.81
N TYR A 106 7.57 0.20 12.75
CA TYR A 106 6.99 -0.22 14.01
C TYR A 106 7.12 0.90 15.05
N VAL A 107 6.02 1.57 15.34
CA VAL A 107 5.95 2.69 16.29
C VAL A 107 5.43 2.20 17.65
N THR A 108 6.16 2.50 18.72
CA THR A 108 5.79 2.17 20.11
C THR A 108 5.65 3.39 21.02
N ASP A 109 6.02 4.57 20.51
CA ASP A 109 5.96 5.80 21.27
C ASP A 109 4.50 6.28 21.41
N PRO A 110 4.10 6.75 22.61
CA PRO A 110 2.73 7.23 22.88
C PRO A 110 2.41 8.59 22.26
#